data_AF-A0AAD8BPU3-F1
#
_entry.id   AF-A0AAD8BPU3-F1
#
_cell.length_a   1.000
_cell.length_b   1.000
_cell.length_c   1.000
_cell.angle_alpha   90.00
_cell.angle_beta   90.00
_cell.angle_gamma   90.00
#
_symmetry.space_group_name_H-M   'P 1'
#
loop_
_entity.id
_entity.type
_entity.pdbx_description
1 polymer ?
#
loop_
_entity_poly.entity_id
_entity_poly.type
_entity_poly.pdbx_seq_one_letter_code
_entity_poly.pdbx_strand_id
1 'polypeptide(L)'
;MPGVIRNVKIVHNMPGVIRNVKIVHNMPGVIRNVKIVHNMPGVIRNVKIVHNMPGVIKNVKIVHNMPGVIRNVKKCPQYACSHQKWEKMSTICL
;
A
#
# COMPACT_ATOMS: atom_id res chain seq x y z
N MET A 1 24.61 1.13 -1.03
CA MET A 1 23.71 0.26 -0.23
C MET A 1 22.37 0.95 -0.11
N PRO A 2 21.22 0.35 -0.46
CA PRO A 2 19.94 0.96 -0.16
C PRO A 2 19.80 1.03 1.37
N GLY A 3 19.81 2.25 1.91
CA GLY A 3 19.69 2.51 3.34
C GLY A 3 18.37 1.96 3.86
N VAL A 4 18.42 1.15 4.91
CA VAL A 4 17.22 0.67 5.59
C VAL A 4 16.86 1.69 6.65
N ILE A 5 15.78 2.45 6.43
CA ILE A 5 15.33 3.44 7.40
C ILE A 5 14.30 2.81 8.34
N ARG A 6 14.46 3.07 9.63
CA ARG A 6 13.57 2.58 10.68
C ARG A 6 12.86 3.78 11.33
N ASN A 7 11.57 3.59 11.64
CA ASN A 7 10.76 4.51 12.43
C ASN A 7 10.75 5.97 11.92
N VAL A 8 10.15 6.18 10.75
CA VAL A 8 9.97 7.53 10.20
C VAL A 8 8.55 8.01 10.44
N LYS A 9 8.34 9.31 10.67
CA LYS A 9 6.98 9.86 10.71
C LYS A 9 6.44 10.03 9.29
N ILE A 10 7.15 10.79 8.46
CA ILE A 10 6.73 11.16 7.11
C ILE A 10 7.91 10.96 6.16
N VAL A 11 7.65 10.40 4.98
CA VAL A 11 8.66 10.24 3.93
C VAL A 11 8.13 10.83 2.64
N HIS A 12 8.99 11.60 1.97
CA HIS A 12 8.75 12.14 0.65
C HIS A 12 9.88 11.69 -0.28
N ASN A 13 9.52 11.18 -1.46
CA ASN A 13 10.40 11.08 -2.63
C ASN A 13 11.80 10.46 -2.39
N MET A 14 11.86 9.34 -1.68
CA MET A 14 13.14 8.66 -1.41
C MET A 14 13.06 7.16 -1.76
N PRO A 15 13.89 6.65 -2.69
CA PRO A 15 13.94 5.22 -2.94
C PRO A 15 14.56 4.47 -1.74
N GLY A 16 13.98 3.34 -1.35
CA GLY A 16 14.57 2.52 -0.30
C GLY A 16 13.64 1.51 0.37
N VAL A 17 14.12 0.97 1.50
CA VAL A 17 13.38 0.00 2.31
C VAL A 17 13.06 0.62 3.67
N ILE A 18 11.77 0.73 4.00
CA ILE A 18 11.30 1.33 5.25
C ILE A 18 10.54 0.31 6.07
N ARG A 19 10.92 0.18 7.34
CA ARG A 19 10.27 -0.81 8.23
C ARG A 19 8.97 -0.28 8.84
N ASN A 20 8.95 0.98 9.30
CA ASN A 20 7.80 1.60 9.92
C ASN A 20 7.72 3.08 9.51
N VAL A 21 6.59 3.49 8.96
CA VAL A 21 6.32 4.89 8.62
C VAL A 21 4.86 5.25 8.88
N LYS A 22 4.55 6.49 9.28
CA LYS A 22 3.14 6.88 9.42
C LYS A 22 2.55 7.23 8.06
N ILE A 23 3.19 8.12 7.33
CA ILE A 23 2.68 8.67 6.07
C ILE A 23 3.78 8.61 5.00
N VAL A 24 3.42 8.17 3.80
CA VAL A 24 4.31 8.17 2.64
C VAL A 24 3.66 8.86 1.46
N HIS A 25 4.44 9.73 0.83
CA HIS A 25 4.09 10.39 -0.41
C HIS A 25 5.14 10.08 -1.48
N ASN A 26 4.69 9.60 -2.64
CA ASN A 26 5.48 9.52 -3.86
C ASN A 26 6.84 8.84 -3.71
N MET A 27 6.86 7.59 -3.23
CA MET A 27 8.09 6.89 -2.86
C MET A 27 8.23 5.53 -3.56
N PRO A 28 9.07 5.37 -4.59
CA PRO A 28 9.36 4.04 -5.12
C PRO A 28 10.09 3.18 -4.08
N GLY A 29 9.60 1.98 -3.74
CA GLY A 29 10.34 1.09 -2.83
C GLY A 29 9.54 0.02 -2.10
N VAL A 30 10.11 -0.46 -0.99
CA VAL A 30 9.52 -1.53 -0.17
C VAL A 30 9.23 -1.03 1.23
N ILE A 31 7.97 -1.14 1.66
CA ILE A 31 7.54 -0.78 3.00
C ILE A 31 6.97 -1.99 3.73
N ARG A 32 7.44 -2.21 4.96
CA ARG A 32 6.86 -3.27 5.82
C ARG A 32 5.56 -2.82 6.47
N ASN A 33 5.57 -1.70 7.19
CA ASN A 33 4.39 -1.16 7.85
C ASN A 33 4.21 0.33 7.57
N VAL A 34 3.01 0.71 7.13
CA VAL A 34 2.61 2.10 6.95
C VAL A 34 1.17 2.34 7.38
N LYS A 35 0.84 3.54 7.86
CA LYS A 35 -0.58 3.86 8.13
C LYS A 35 -1.27 4.35 6.87
N ILE A 36 -0.71 5.36 6.21
CA ILE A 36 -1.33 6.03 5.06
C ILE A 36 -0.31 6.14 3.92
N VAL A 37 -0.75 5.80 2.71
CA VAL A 37 0.07 5.92 1.50
C VAL A 37 -0.69 6.70 0.44
N HIS A 38 0.03 7.66 -0.16
CA HIS A 38 -0.42 8.44 -1.30
C HIS A 38 0.54 8.26 -2.46
N ASN A 39 0.02 7.82 -3.61
CA ASN A 39 0.73 7.82 -4.89
C ASN A 39 2.10 7.15 -4.85
N MET A 40 2.17 5.87 -4.50
CA MET A 40 3.44 5.18 -4.31
C MET A 40 3.56 3.97 -5.24
N PRO A 41 4.52 3.92 -6.18
CA PRO A 41 4.84 2.68 -6.88
C PRO A 41 5.67 1.74 -5.97
N GLY A 42 5.29 0.46 -5.81
CA GLY A 42 6.16 -0.50 -5.12
C GLY A 42 5.48 -1.63 -4.37
N VAL A 43 6.12 -2.11 -3.28
CA VAL A 43 5.65 -3.26 -2.49
C VAL A 43 5.39 -2.87 -1.04
N ILE A 44 4.18 -3.16 -0.56
CA ILE A 44 3.79 -2.94 0.83
C ILE A 44 3.33 -4.24 1.48
N ARG A 45 3.85 -4.54 2.68
CA ARG A 45 3.36 -5.69 3.46
C ARG A 45 2.08 -5.35 4.23
N ASN A 46 2.10 -4.32 5.05
CA ASN A 46 0.93 -3.89 5.84
C ASN A 46 0.67 -2.40 5.67
N VAL A 47 -0.57 -2.06 5.33
CA VAL A 47 -1.06 -0.69 5.30
C VAL A 47 -2.48 -0.58 5.85
N LYS A 48 -2.83 0.57 6.45
CA LYS A 48 -4.22 0.81 6.83
C LYS A 48 -5.01 1.40 5.66
N ILE A 49 -4.52 2.50 5.09
CA ILE A 49 -5.23 3.26 4.06
C ILE A 49 -4.31 3.52 2.87
N VAL A 50 -4.82 3.26 1.66
CA VAL A 50 -4.10 3.53 0.42
C VAL A 50 -4.93 4.38 -0.53
N HIS A 51 -4.31 5.45 -1.00
CA HIS A 51 -4.84 6.32 -2.04
C HIS A 51 -3.93 6.25 -3.26
N ASN A 52 -4.45 5.68 -4.35
CA ASN A 52 -3.80 5.60 -5.65
C ASN A 52 -2.38 5.01 -5.60
N MET A 53 -2.22 3.69 -5.72
CA MET A 53 -0.88 3.09 -5.70
C MET A 53 -0.76 1.98 -6.76
N PRO A 54 0.13 2.12 -7.74
CA PRO A 54 0.52 0.99 -8.58
C PRO A 54 1.47 0.04 -7.82
N GLY A 55 1.23 -1.27 -7.85
CA GLY A 55 2.18 -2.25 -7.29
C GLY A 55 1.54 -3.40 -6.53
N VAL A 56 2.22 -3.88 -5.48
CA VAL A 56 1.82 -5.09 -4.74
C VAL A 56 1.58 -4.79 -3.27
N ILE A 57 0.40 -5.15 -2.76
CA ILE A 57 0.07 -5.05 -1.35
C ILE A 57 -0.33 -6.42 -0.77
N LYS A 58 0.30 -6.80 0.35
CA LYS A 58 -0.10 -8.03 1.05
C LYS A 58 -1.36 -7.81 1.88
N ASN A 59 -1.33 -6.87 2.83
CA ASN A 59 -2.45 -6.59 3.74
C ASN A 59 -2.83 -5.11 3.74
N VAL A 60 -4.11 -4.83 3.52
CA VAL A 60 -4.69 -3.49 3.57
C VAL A 60 -6.07 -3.48 4.23
N LYS A 61 -6.38 -2.41 4.97
CA LYS A 61 -7.73 -2.23 5.50
C LYS A 61 -8.65 -1.54 4.50
N ILE A 62 -8.22 -0.44 3.90
CA ILE A 62 -9.01 0.40 3.00
C ILE A 62 -8.16 0.80 1.79
N VAL A 63 -8.72 0.67 0.59
CA VAL A 63 -8.09 1.05 -0.69
C VAL A 63 -9.06 1.93 -1.46
N HIS A 64 -8.65 3.08 -1.99
CA HIS A 64 -9.55 3.91 -2.81
C HIS A 64 -9.32 3.80 -4.31
N ASN A 65 -8.08 3.58 -4.74
CA ASN A 65 -7.72 3.39 -6.15
C ASN A 65 -6.39 2.64 -6.19
N MET A 66 -6.30 1.52 -6.90
CA MET A 66 -5.07 0.74 -7.01
C MET A 66 -4.99 0.09 -8.39
N PRO A 67 -4.06 0.46 -9.26
CA PRO A 67 -3.70 -0.36 -10.40
C PRO A 67 -2.61 -1.36 -10.00
N GLY A 68 -2.97 -2.51 -9.44
CA GLY A 68 -1.98 -3.47 -8.91
C GLY A 68 -2.51 -4.83 -8.45
N VAL A 69 -1.74 -5.53 -7.62
CA VAL A 69 -2.12 -6.80 -7.01
C VAL A 69 -2.27 -6.62 -5.51
N ILE A 70 -3.41 -7.05 -4.96
CA ILE A 70 -3.63 -7.09 -3.51
C ILE A 70 -4.06 -8.48 -3.10
N ARG A 71 -3.46 -8.99 -2.02
CA ARG A 71 -3.75 -10.34 -1.51
C ARG A 71 -4.76 -10.36 -0.37
N ASN A 72 -4.84 -9.31 0.45
CA ASN A 72 -5.73 -9.27 1.60
C ASN A 72 -6.25 -7.85 1.84
N VAL A 73 -7.53 -7.62 1.52
CA VAL A 73 -8.23 -6.35 1.71
C VAL A 73 -9.44 -6.55 2.59
N LYS A 74 -9.62 -5.68 3.60
CA LYS A 74 -10.81 -5.73 4.49
C LYS A 74 -12.00 -4.94 3.96
N LYS A 75 -11.76 -3.82 3.27
CA LYS A 75 -12.79 -2.96 2.68
C LYS A 75 -12.32 -2.42 1.34
N CYS A 76 -13.14 -2.61 0.31
CA CYS A 76 -12.94 -2.06 -1.02
C CYS A 76 -14.18 -1.21 -1.38
N PRO A 77 -14.05 0.08 -1.72
CA PRO A 77 -15.13 0.88 -2.25
C PRO A 77 -15.44 0.45 -3.69
N GLN A 78 -16.74 0.39 -4.00
CA GLN A 78 -17.36 -0.16 -5.23
C GLN A 78 -16.65 0.20 -6.55
N TYR A 79 -16.06 1.40 -6.64
CA TYR A 79 -15.45 1.96 -7.85
C TYR A 79 -14.01 1.49 -8.15
N ALA A 80 -13.32 0.83 -7.21
CA ALA A 80 -11.95 0.36 -7.40
C ALA A 80 -11.85 -1.08 -7.95
N CYS A 81 -12.99 -1.74 -8.18
CA CYS A 81 -13.05 -3.21 -8.30
C CYS A 81 -12.95 -3.77 -9.73
N SER A 82 -12.84 -2.92 -10.77
CA SER A 82 -13.12 -3.31 -12.16
C SER A 82 -11.94 -3.88 -12.97
N HIS A 83 -10.68 -3.80 -12.51
CA HIS A 83 -9.51 -4.15 -13.35
C HIS A 83 -8.37 -4.93 -12.66
N GLN A 84 -8.64 -5.69 -11.59
CA GLN A 84 -7.55 -6.28 -10.80
C GLN A 84 -7.74 -7.77 -10.52
N LYS A 85 -6.62 -8.51 -10.58
CA LYS A 85 -6.54 -9.93 -10.22
C LYS A 85 -6.37 -10.04 -8.69
N TRP A 86 -7.48 -10.29 -8.00
CA TRP A 86 -7.51 -10.44 -6.54
C TRP A 86 -7.57 -11.92 -6.17
N GLU A 87 -6.50 -12.47 -5.58
CA GLU A 87 -6.57 -13.78 -4.93
C GLU A 87 -7.29 -13.61 -3.59
N LYS A 88 -8.61 -13.89 -3.60
CA LYS A 88 -9.53 -13.76 -2.47
C LYS A 88 -9.14 -14.67 -1.30
N MET A 89 -9.16 -14.14 -0.08
CA MET A 89 -9.46 -14.95 1.12
C MET A 89 -10.37 -14.30 2.18
N SER A 90 -10.95 -13.11 2.02
CA SER A 90 -12.02 -12.68 2.95
C SER A 90 -12.89 -11.54 2.43
N THR A 91 -14.02 -11.93 1.83
CA THR A 91 -15.36 -11.52 2.27
C THR A 91 -15.77 -10.03 2.24
N ILE A 92 -16.71 -9.79 1.30
CA ILE A 92 -17.80 -8.79 1.24
C ILE A 92 -17.43 -7.36 0.78
N CYS A 93 -17.67 -7.12 -0.52
CA CYS A 93 -18.28 -5.87 -0.97
C CYS A 93 -19.77 -5.94 -0.63
N LEU A 94 -20.25 -5.08 0.26
CA LEU A 94 -21.64 -4.64 0.34
C LEU A 94 -21.70 -3.29 -0.36
#